data_AF-A0A7L0K1Y4-F1
#
_entry.id   AF-A0A7L0K1Y4-F1
#
_cell.length_a   1.000
_cell.length_b   1.000
_cell.length_c   1.000
_cell.angle_alpha   90.00
_cell.angle_beta   90.00
_cell.angle_gamma   90.00
#
_symmetry.space_group_name_H-M   'P 1'
#
loop_
_entity.id
_entity.type
_entity.pdbx_description
1 polymer ?
#
loop_
_entity_poly.entity_id
_entity_poly.type
_entity_poly.pdbx_seq_one_letter_code
_entity_poly.pdbx_strand_id
1 'polypeptide(L)'
;AGSPWSVADILTEDEEQDRVPVQKLKLLGESEELRGLLLNPHLRQLLLTIDQAEEKNSLMKKYMQEPLFVEFADCCLRIVEPPEKENILPE
;
A
#
# COMPACT_ATOMS: atom_id res chain seq x y z
N ALA A 1 30.07 -29.80 9.25
CA ALA A 1 28.97 -29.31 10.10
C ALA A 1 28.18 -28.32 9.26
N GLY A 2 26.95 -28.67 8.89
CA GLY A 2 26.12 -27.85 8.00
C GLY A 2 25.68 -26.58 8.73
N SER A 3 25.88 -25.43 8.09
CA SER A 3 25.14 -24.23 8.49
C SER A 3 23.69 -24.45 8.03
N PRO A 4 22.71 -24.42 8.94
CA PRO A 4 21.32 -24.51 8.55
C PRO A 4 20.97 -23.20 7.88
N TRP A 5 20.80 -23.21 6.55
CA TRP A 5 20.03 -22.17 5.88
C TRP A 5 18.70 -22.08 6.63
N SER A 6 18.58 -21.02 7.43
CA SER A 6 17.40 -20.81 8.22
C SER A 6 16.29 -20.51 7.25
N VAL A 7 15.15 -21.17 7.41
CA VAL A 7 13.94 -20.97 6.60
C VAL A 7 13.45 -19.51 6.56
N ALA A 8 14.03 -18.65 7.41
CA ALA A 8 13.85 -17.19 7.40
C ALA A 8 14.48 -16.50 6.17
N ASP A 9 15.56 -17.04 5.57
CA ASP A 9 16.15 -16.50 4.32
C ASP A 9 15.28 -16.81 3.07
N ILE A 10 14.25 -17.64 3.21
CA ILE A 10 13.34 -18.00 2.11
C ILE A 10 12.17 -17.00 2.01
N LEU A 11 11.88 -16.25 3.08
CA LEU A 11 11.13 -15.01 2.96
C LEU A 11 12.13 -13.95 2.53
N THR A 12 12.28 -13.83 1.20
CA THR A 12 13.15 -12.84 0.56
C THR A 12 13.00 -11.47 1.22
N GLU A 13 14.11 -10.88 1.68
CA GLU A 13 14.22 -9.51 2.20
C GLU A 13 13.50 -8.47 1.31
N ASP A 14 13.28 -8.80 0.04
CA ASP A 14 12.49 -8.08 -0.96
C ASP A 14 11.01 -7.86 -0.55
N GLU A 15 10.31 -8.89 -0.05
CA GLU A 15 8.89 -8.77 0.34
C GLU A 15 8.67 -7.92 1.61
N GLU A 16 9.71 -7.73 2.42
CA GLU A 16 9.64 -6.90 3.61
C GLU A 16 9.83 -5.40 3.26
N GLN A 17 10.53 -5.10 2.16
CA GLN A 17 10.70 -3.73 1.66
C GLN A 17 9.41 -3.16 1.04
N ASP A 18 8.60 -4.00 0.38
CA ASP A 18 7.30 -3.58 -0.17
C ASP A 18 6.23 -3.30 0.90
N ARG A 19 6.50 -3.64 2.17
CA ARG A 19 5.56 -3.42 3.27
C ARG A 19 5.68 -2.02 3.83
N VAL A 20 4.56 -1.29 3.84
CA VAL A 20 4.51 0.01 4.51
C VAL A 20 4.61 -0.16 6.03
N PRO A 21 5.58 0.49 6.70
CA PRO A 21 5.72 0.41 8.14
C PRO A 21 4.53 1.05 8.86
N VAL A 22 4.15 0.48 10.02
CA VAL A 22 2.98 0.92 10.80
C VAL A 22 3.02 2.40 11.16
N GLN A 23 4.20 2.98 11.35
CA GLN A 23 4.34 4.42 11.61
C GLN A 23 3.84 5.27 10.45
N LYS A 24 4.14 4.90 9.20
CA LYS A 24 3.63 5.57 8.00
C LYS A 24 2.13 5.32 7.80
N LEU A 25 1.64 4.12 8.13
CA LEU A 25 0.20 3.82 8.09
C LEU A 25 -0.62 4.71 9.03
N LYS A 26 -0.06 5.12 10.19
CA LYS A 26 -0.74 6.05 11.10
C LYS A 26 -0.94 7.44 10.47
N LEU A 27 -0.01 7.89 9.62
CA LEU A 27 -0.12 9.17 8.91
C LEU A 27 -1.31 9.21 7.96
N LEU A 28 -1.72 8.07 7.40
CA LEU A 28 -2.94 7.97 6.59
C LEU A 28 -4.17 8.44 7.38
N GLY A 29 -4.24 8.13 8.68
CA GLY A 29 -5.34 8.53 9.55
C GLY A 29 -5.37 10.02 9.90
N GLU A 30 -4.27 10.74 9.68
CA GLU A 30 -4.18 12.19 9.91
C GLU A 30 -4.61 13.01 8.68
N SER A 31 -4.62 12.39 7.48
CA SER A 31 -5.03 13.06 6.24
C SER A 31 -6.54 13.27 6.17
N GLU A 32 -6.97 14.53 6.15
CA GLU A 32 -8.37 14.89 5.97
C GLU A 32 -8.91 14.48 4.59
N GLU A 33 -8.09 14.56 3.55
CA GLU A 33 -8.45 14.12 2.19
C GLU A 33 -8.74 12.61 2.17
N LEU A 34 -7.83 11.80 2.73
CA LEU A 34 -8.00 10.35 2.80
C LEU A 34 -9.21 9.95 3.66
N ARG A 35 -9.42 10.65 4.79
CA ARG A 35 -10.62 10.48 5.61
C ARG A 35 -11.89 10.83 4.83
N GLY A 36 -11.86 11.88 4.02
CA GLY A 36 -12.96 12.28 3.15
C GLY A 36 -13.33 11.19 2.15
N LEU A 37 -12.34 10.59 1.49
CA LEU A 37 -12.54 9.46 0.59
C LEU A 37 -13.16 8.25 1.33
N LEU A 38 -12.70 7.96 2.55
CA LEU A 38 -13.23 6.87 3.38
C LEU A 38 -14.67 7.11 3.88
N LEU A 39 -15.20 8.34 3.84
CA LEU A 39 -16.62 8.57 4.10
C LEU A 39 -17.50 7.94 3.00
N ASN A 40 -16.95 7.70 1.81
CA ASN A 40 -17.69 7.05 0.74
C ASN A 40 -17.96 5.57 1.08
N PRO A 41 -19.23 5.14 1.18
CA PRO A 41 -19.56 3.76 1.50
C PRO A 41 -19.07 2.78 0.42
N HIS A 42 -19.05 3.18 -0.85
CA HIS A 42 -18.58 2.34 -1.94
C HIS A 42 -17.10 2.02 -1.80
N LEU A 43 -16.27 3.02 -1.50
CA LEU A 43 -14.84 2.80 -1.28
C LEU A 43 -14.60 1.82 -0.12
N ARG A 44 -15.31 2.01 1.00
CA ARG A 44 -15.21 1.08 2.15
C ARG A 44 -15.59 -0.34 1.77
N GLN A 45 -16.63 -0.53 0.98
CA GLN A 45 -17.01 -1.85 0.48
C GLN A 45 -15.95 -2.46 -0.44
N LEU A 46 -15.36 -1.67 -1.36
CA LEU A 46 -14.27 -2.12 -2.21
C LEU A 46 -13.08 -2.61 -1.38
N LEU A 47 -12.65 -1.83 -0.39
CA LEU A 47 -11.55 -2.18 0.51
C LEU A 47 -11.83 -3.46 1.30
N LEU A 48 -13.02 -3.58 1.88
CA LEU A 48 -13.43 -4.80 2.60
C LEU A 48 -13.49 -6.02 1.68
N THR A 49 -13.92 -5.83 0.44
CA THR A 49 -14.00 -6.93 -0.54
C THR A 49 -12.61 -7.41 -0.93
N ILE A 50 -11.64 -6.50 -1.14
CA ILE A 50 -10.23 -6.89 -1.37
C ILE A 50 -9.67 -7.63 -0.16
N ASP A 51 -9.89 -7.09 1.05
CA ASP A 51 -9.32 -7.65 2.28
C ASP A 51 -9.77 -9.10 2.52
N GLN A 52 -11.06 -9.38 2.25
CA GLN A 52 -11.70 -10.69 2.42
C GLN A 52 -11.59 -11.62 1.20
N ALA A 53 -11.12 -11.13 0.04
CA ALA A 53 -11.06 -11.94 -1.17
C ALA A 53 -9.98 -13.02 -1.08
N GLU A 54 -10.33 -14.22 -1.55
CA GLU A 54 -9.37 -15.31 -1.79
C GLU A 54 -8.44 -14.95 -2.96
N GLU A 55 -8.98 -14.36 -4.02
CA GLU A 55 -8.27 -13.96 -5.25
C GLU A 55 -7.95 -12.45 -5.28
N LYS A 56 -7.15 -11.97 -4.32
CA LYS A 56 -6.82 -10.53 -4.16
C LYS A 56 -6.21 -9.90 -5.41
N ASN A 57 -5.33 -10.62 -6.12
CA ASN A 57 -4.66 -10.12 -7.32
C ASN A 57 -5.64 -9.78 -8.45
N SER A 58 -6.64 -10.65 -8.68
CA SER A 58 -7.64 -10.43 -9.72
C SER A 58 -8.55 -9.24 -9.37
N LEU A 59 -8.96 -9.17 -8.10
CA LEU A 59 -9.81 -8.09 -7.61
C LEU A 59 -9.08 -6.73 -7.61
N MET A 60 -7.81 -6.73 -7.21
CA MET A 60 -6.94 -5.55 -7.25
C MET A 60 -6.87 -4.97 -8.66
N LYS A 61 -6.63 -5.82 -9.69
CA LYS A 61 -6.61 -5.37 -11.09
C LYS A 61 -7.93 -4.75 -11.53
N LYS A 62 -9.05 -5.32 -11.09
CA LYS A 62 -10.39 -4.78 -11.39
C LYS A 62 -10.59 -3.42 -10.72
N TYR A 63 -10.27 -3.30 -9.44
CA TYR A 63 -10.50 -2.05 -8.71
C TYR A 63 -9.49 -0.97 -9.05
N MET A 64 -8.31 -1.32 -9.55
CA MET A 64 -7.40 -0.36 -10.19
C MET A 64 -7.99 0.31 -11.44
N GLN A 65 -9.14 -0.14 -11.96
CA GLN A 65 -9.90 0.55 -13.01
C GLN A 65 -10.99 1.48 -12.45
N GLU A 66 -11.31 1.39 -11.16
CA GLU A 66 -12.32 2.21 -10.50
C GLU A 66 -11.68 3.55 -10.09
N PRO A 67 -12.18 4.70 -10.59
CA PRO A 67 -11.55 6.00 -10.34
C PRO A 67 -11.47 6.33 -8.84
N LEU A 68 -12.47 5.93 -8.07
CA LEU A 68 -12.54 6.14 -6.63
C LEU A 68 -11.44 5.36 -5.88
N PHE A 69 -11.11 4.15 -6.34
CA PHE A 69 -10.05 3.35 -5.73
C PHE A 69 -8.67 3.85 -6.15
N VAL A 70 -8.52 4.29 -7.40
CA VAL A 70 -7.27 4.91 -7.88
C VAL A 70 -6.97 6.18 -7.11
N GLU A 71 -7.95 7.05 -6.90
CA GLU A 71 -7.79 8.28 -6.09
C GLU A 71 -7.39 7.96 -4.64
N PHE A 72 -8.01 6.95 -4.04
CA PHE A 72 -7.63 6.47 -2.71
C PHE A 72 -6.20 5.93 -2.67
N ALA A 73 -5.81 5.10 -3.64
CA ALA A 73 -4.47 4.54 -3.70
C ALA A 73 -3.42 5.63 -3.89
N ASP A 74 -3.68 6.58 -4.77
CA ASP A 74 -2.79 7.71 -5.03
C ASP A 74 -2.61 8.58 -3.77
N CYS A 75 -3.70 8.89 -3.04
CA CYS A 75 -3.63 9.57 -1.75
C CYS A 75 -2.80 8.79 -0.73
N CYS A 76 -2.97 7.45 -0.64
CA CYS A 76 -2.17 6.63 0.26
C CYS A 76 -0.69 6.72 -0.09
N LEU A 77 -0.35 6.53 -1.37
CA LEU A 77 1.01 6.52 -1.90
C LEU A 77 1.71 7.85 -1.62
N ARG A 78 1.07 9.00 -1.88
CA ARG A 78 1.66 10.32 -1.56
C ARG A 78 2.03 10.50 -0.08
N ILE A 79 1.33 9.83 0.82
CA ILE A 79 1.57 9.92 2.28
C ILE A 79 2.68 8.96 2.71
N VAL A 80 2.67 7.73 2.19
CA VAL A 80 3.64 6.69 2.59
C VAL A 80 4.97 6.81 1.84
N GLU A 81 4.91 7.32 0.62
CA GLU A 81 6.00 7.61 -0.29
C GLU A 81 5.83 9.06 -0.76
N PRO A 82 6.11 10.04 0.13
CA PRO A 82 6.18 11.42 -0.33
C PRO A 82 7.22 11.48 -1.45
N PRO A 83 6.96 12.20 -2.55
CA PRO A 83 7.94 12.33 -3.62
C PRO A 83 9.23 12.81 -2.96
N GLU A 84 10.28 11.99 -3.01
CA GLU A 84 11.61 12.47 -2.69
C GLU A 84 11.76 13.75 -3.51
N LYS A 85 12.03 14.87 -2.84
CA LYS A 85 12.59 16.03 -3.54
C LYS A 85 13.73 15.42 -4.34
N GLU A 86 13.57 15.38 -5.67
CA GLU A 86 14.64 14.95 -6.56
C GLU A 86 15.92 15.52 -5.98
N ASN A 87 16.81 14.64 -5.52
CA ASN A 87 18.19 15.02 -5.38
C ASN A 87 18.59 15.42 -6.79
N ILE A 88 18.46 16.72 -7.06
CA ILE A 88 19.15 17.44 -8.11
C ILE A 88 20.60 17.02 -7.97
N LEU A 89 20.97 15.96 -8.70
CA LEU A 89 22.35 15.59 -8.93
C LEU A 89 22.98 16.80 -9.63
N PRO A 90 23.90 17.53 -9.00
CA PRO A 90 24.67 18.51 -9.76
C PRO A 90 25.50 17.73 -10.78
N GLU A 91 25.27 18.00 -12.07
CA GLU A 91 26.21 17.65 -13.15
C GLU A 91 27.60 18.25 -12.91
#